data_AF-A0A2T6FNN7-F1
#
_entry.id   AF-A0A2T6FNN7-F1
#
_cell.length_a   1.000
_cell.length_b   1.000
_cell.length_c   1.000
_cell.angle_alpha   90.00
_cell.angle_beta   90.00
_cell.angle_gamma   90.00
#
_symmetry.space_group_name_H-M   'P 1'
#
loop_
_entity.id
_entity.type
_entity.pdbx_description
1 polymer ?
#
loop_
_entity_poly.entity_id
_entity_poly.type
_entity_poly.pdbx_seq_one_letter_code
_entity_poly.pdbx_strand_id
1 'polypeptide(L)'
;MKRTFVFSWCFFLLVASGILNAQLLPNGSLNAQSVQRWMQTNRDIAPIMQAIDTMNDTDAKIKAFDTMPAAEQDKKIDALLKSKNLQELAKNITQKHGWKSVGEYMRLSTRLGNAIAAYFLFGDMEKVTEEQAAQLKGKADPAVLAVPRSDIEFVKRNEKTLQHYIQAYGAGR
;
A
#
# COMPACT_ATOMS: atom_id res chain seq x y z
N MET A 1 8.95 -62.98 27.04
CA MET A 1 8.23 -62.35 25.91
C MET A 1 8.98 -61.08 25.50
N LYS A 2 9.49 -61.06 24.25
CA LYS A 2 9.78 -59.95 23.30
C LYS A 2 9.73 -58.51 23.87
N ARG A 3 10.63 -57.55 23.61
CA ARG A 3 11.75 -57.35 22.67
C ARG A 3 12.49 -56.07 23.11
N THR A 4 13.82 -56.07 23.10
CA THR A 4 14.69 -54.88 23.03
C THR A 4 14.57 -54.23 21.64
N PHE A 5 14.58 -52.90 21.56
CA PHE A 5 15.03 -52.17 20.36
C PHE A 5 15.59 -50.79 20.73
N VAL A 6 16.89 -50.64 20.46
CA VAL A 6 17.64 -49.39 20.28
C VAL A 6 17.19 -48.78 18.96
N PHE A 7 16.88 -47.47 18.93
CA PHE A 7 16.97 -46.69 17.69
C PHE A 7 17.38 -45.25 18.02
N SER A 8 18.68 -45.01 17.89
CA SER A 8 19.23 -43.72 17.48
C SER A 8 18.51 -43.26 16.22
N TRP A 9 18.15 -41.98 16.11
CA TRP A 9 18.08 -41.27 14.83
C TRP A 9 18.27 -39.77 15.09
N CYS A 10 19.46 -39.29 14.69
CA CYS A 10 19.68 -37.90 14.33
C CYS A 10 18.65 -37.47 13.29
N PHE A 11 17.88 -36.42 13.56
CA PHE A 11 17.24 -35.64 12.50
C PHE A 11 17.87 -34.26 12.46
N PHE A 12 18.95 -34.20 11.68
CA PHE A 12 19.52 -32.98 11.15
C PHE A 12 18.49 -32.29 10.25
N LEU A 13 18.34 -30.98 10.44
CA LEU A 13 18.14 -29.95 9.41
C LEU A 13 17.15 -30.24 8.27
N LEU A 14 15.99 -29.60 8.35
CA LEU A 14 15.42 -28.89 7.20
C LEU A 14 14.48 -27.78 7.69
N VAL A 15 15.10 -26.74 8.28
CA VAL A 15 14.53 -25.39 8.15
C VAL A 15 14.72 -25.01 6.69
N ALA A 16 13.83 -25.50 5.84
CA ALA A 16 13.60 -24.89 4.54
C ALA A 16 13.06 -23.50 4.85
N SER A 17 13.97 -22.54 4.99
CA SER A 17 13.70 -21.14 4.76
C SER A 17 13.17 -21.06 3.33
N GLY A 18 11.87 -21.26 3.19
CA GLY A 18 11.17 -21.04 1.94
C GLY A 18 11.48 -19.60 1.56
N ILE A 19 12.28 -19.45 0.51
CA ILE A 19 12.28 -18.22 -0.26
C ILE A 19 10.85 -18.14 -0.79
N LEU A 20 9.97 -17.53 -0.01
CA LEU A 20 8.68 -17.06 -0.46
C LEU A 20 9.03 -16.02 -1.52
N ASN A 21 9.16 -16.48 -2.78
CA ASN A 21 9.05 -15.59 -3.91
C ASN A 21 7.70 -14.92 -3.75
N ALA A 22 7.74 -13.67 -3.29
CA ALA A 22 6.55 -12.92 -2.96
C ALA A 22 5.71 -12.83 -4.24
N GLN A 23 4.58 -13.54 -4.26
CA GLN A 23 3.76 -13.69 -5.44
C GLN A 23 3.26 -12.31 -5.86
N LEU A 24 3.41 -11.97 -7.14
CA LEU A 24 2.90 -10.71 -7.68
C LEU A 24 1.36 -10.73 -7.62
N LEU A 25 0.79 -10.00 -6.66
CA LEU A 25 -0.65 -9.94 -6.46
C LEU A 25 -1.31 -8.92 -7.39
N PRO A 26 -2.54 -9.19 -7.88
CA PRO A 26 -3.31 -8.21 -8.64
C PRO A 26 -3.72 -7.03 -7.76
N ASN A 27 -3.51 -5.80 -8.27
CA ASN A 27 -3.83 -4.53 -7.59
C ASN A 27 -4.93 -3.73 -8.32
N GLY A 28 -5.74 -4.41 -9.15
CA GLY A 28 -6.85 -3.81 -9.91
C GLY A 28 -8.04 -3.36 -9.04
N SER A 29 -8.10 -3.81 -7.79
CA SER A 29 -9.04 -3.41 -6.74
C SER A 29 -8.39 -3.55 -5.36
N LEU A 30 -8.94 -2.88 -4.34
CA LEU A 30 -8.50 -3.15 -2.97
C LEU A 30 -8.90 -4.57 -2.55
N ASN A 31 -7.95 -5.29 -1.95
CA ASN A 31 -8.19 -6.59 -1.35
C ASN A 31 -7.32 -6.77 -0.10
N ALA A 32 -7.67 -7.75 0.73
CA ALA A 32 -7.01 -7.95 2.03
C ALA A 32 -5.51 -8.24 1.87
N GLN A 33 -5.11 -9.02 0.87
CA GLN A 33 -3.71 -9.38 0.66
C GLN A 33 -2.88 -8.17 0.22
N SER A 34 -3.37 -7.36 -0.72
CA SER A 34 -2.67 -6.16 -1.19
C SER A 34 -2.51 -5.13 -0.07
N VAL A 35 -3.54 -4.94 0.76
CA VAL A 35 -3.52 -4.01 1.89
C VAL A 35 -2.63 -4.52 3.03
N GLN A 36 -2.63 -5.82 3.31
CA GLN A 36 -1.72 -6.40 4.28
C GLN A 36 -0.25 -6.25 3.85
N ARG A 37 0.04 -6.52 2.57
CA ARG A 37 1.37 -6.29 1.98
C ARG A 37 1.77 -4.82 2.10
N TRP A 38 0.85 -3.89 1.82
CA TRP A 38 1.06 -2.45 2.01
C TRP A 38 1.42 -2.11 3.46
N MET A 39 0.65 -2.59 4.43
CA MET A 39 0.91 -2.37 5.86
C MET A 39 2.31 -2.84 6.28
N GLN A 40 2.76 -3.99 5.74
CA GLN A 40 4.09 -4.55 5.98
C GLN A 40 5.22 -3.76 5.31
N THR A 41 4.93 -3.09 4.19
CA THR A 41 5.92 -2.37 3.38
C THR A 41 6.18 -0.95 3.88
N ASN A 42 5.15 -0.25 4.39
CA ASN A 42 5.18 1.19 4.65
C ASN A 42 6.43 1.67 5.42
N ARG A 43 6.87 0.92 6.42
CA ARG A 43 8.07 1.27 7.21
C ARG A 43 9.34 1.18 6.39
N ASP A 44 9.53 0.07 5.70
CA ASP A 44 10.75 -0.20 4.95
C ASP A 44 10.89 0.78 3.78
N ILE A 45 9.78 1.17 3.16
CA ILE A 45 9.76 2.04 1.98
C ILE A 45 9.77 3.54 2.32
N ALA A 46 9.65 3.93 3.59
CA ALA A 46 9.60 5.34 3.99
C ALA A 46 10.79 6.19 3.47
N PRO A 47 12.06 5.72 3.49
CA PRO A 47 13.18 6.49 2.92
C PRO A 47 13.08 6.70 1.40
N ILE A 48 12.47 5.75 0.70
CA ILE A 48 12.21 5.85 -0.75
C ILE A 48 11.12 6.90 -1.01
N MET A 49 10.06 6.90 -0.20
CA MET A 49 8.98 7.88 -0.32
C MET A 49 9.45 9.31 -0.04
N GLN A 50 10.27 9.52 0.98
CA GLN A 50 10.87 10.83 1.25
C GLN A 50 11.65 11.39 0.06
N ALA A 51 12.35 10.54 -0.68
CA ALA A 51 13.04 10.98 -1.89
C ALA A 51 12.06 11.32 -3.03
N ILE A 52 10.99 10.54 -3.17
CA ILE A 52 9.95 10.76 -4.19
C ILE A 52 9.16 12.05 -3.94
N ASP A 53 8.89 12.39 -2.67
CA ASP A 53 8.17 13.60 -2.30
C ASP A 53 8.90 14.87 -2.80
N THR A 54 10.23 14.82 -2.96
CA THR A 54 11.01 15.95 -3.53
C THR A 54 10.76 16.20 -5.02
N MET A 55 10.20 15.23 -5.74
CA MET A 55 9.92 15.34 -7.19
C MET A 55 8.59 16.03 -7.48
N ASN A 56 7.62 15.88 -6.58
CA ASN A 56 6.25 16.36 -6.74
C ASN A 56 5.88 17.29 -5.57
N ASP A 57 6.67 18.35 -5.38
CA ASP A 57 6.57 19.31 -4.26
C ASP A 57 5.37 20.26 -4.33
N THR A 58 4.57 20.20 -5.41
CA THR A 58 3.35 21.00 -5.56
C THR A 58 2.18 20.15 -6.02
N ASP A 59 0.97 20.52 -5.62
CA ASP A 59 -0.28 19.85 -6.04
C ASP A 59 -0.39 19.72 -7.56
N ALA A 60 0.06 20.73 -8.31
CA ALA A 60 0.05 20.70 -9.77
C ALA A 60 0.98 19.61 -10.32
N LYS A 61 2.18 19.43 -9.74
CA LYS A 61 3.11 18.37 -10.13
C LYS A 61 2.62 16.99 -9.71
N ILE A 62 2.01 16.86 -8.53
CA ILE A 62 1.37 15.62 -8.06
C ILE A 62 0.27 15.22 -9.05
N LYS A 63 -0.66 16.12 -9.36
CA LYS A 63 -1.74 15.85 -10.32
C LYS A 63 -1.21 15.50 -11.71
N ALA A 64 -0.18 16.20 -12.19
CA ALA A 64 0.45 15.89 -13.47
C ALA A 64 1.14 14.53 -13.47
N PHE A 65 1.69 14.09 -12.34
CA PHE A 65 2.28 12.76 -12.19
C PHE A 65 1.21 11.67 -12.15
N ASP A 66 0.14 11.88 -11.39
CA ASP A 66 -0.94 10.91 -11.21
C ASP A 66 -1.71 10.62 -12.50
N THR A 67 -1.76 11.57 -13.44
CA THR A 67 -2.40 11.39 -14.76
C THR A 67 -1.51 10.68 -15.78
N MET A 68 -0.22 10.47 -15.50
CA MET A 68 0.67 9.74 -16.41
C MET A 68 0.29 8.26 -16.49
N PRO A 69 0.52 7.60 -17.65
CA PRO A 69 0.47 6.15 -17.74
C PRO A 69 1.36 5.49 -16.68
N ALA A 70 0.92 4.37 -16.10
CA ALA A 70 1.65 3.68 -15.03
C ALA A 70 3.11 3.35 -15.40
N ALA A 71 3.37 2.98 -16.65
CA ALA A 71 4.73 2.70 -17.13
C ALA A 71 5.61 3.97 -17.16
N GLU A 72 5.04 5.14 -17.40
CA GLU A 72 5.77 6.42 -17.40
C GLU A 72 6.03 6.90 -15.97
N GLN A 73 5.05 6.73 -15.07
CA GLN A 73 5.25 6.94 -13.63
C GLN A 73 6.43 6.10 -13.12
N ASP A 74 6.43 4.81 -13.44
CA ASP A 74 7.47 3.87 -13.01
C ASP A 74 8.84 4.29 -13.56
N LYS A 75 8.94 4.66 -14.85
CA LYS A 75 10.18 5.19 -15.44
C LYS A 75 10.69 6.45 -14.73
N LYS A 76 9.78 7.37 -14.40
CA LYS A 76 10.13 8.64 -13.75
C LYS A 76 10.59 8.42 -12.31
N ILE A 77 9.94 7.51 -11.58
CA ILE A 77 10.37 7.08 -10.24
C ILE A 77 11.76 6.44 -10.33
N ASP A 78 11.99 5.48 -11.23
CA ASP A 78 13.27 4.79 -11.37
C ASP A 78 14.41 5.75 -11.70
N ALA A 79 14.17 6.74 -12.58
CA ALA A 79 15.14 7.77 -12.91
C ALA A 79 15.53 8.61 -11.68
N LEU A 80 14.55 9.03 -10.88
CA LEU A 80 14.78 9.74 -9.63
C LEU A 80 15.60 8.89 -8.65
N LEU A 81 15.17 7.65 -8.40
CA LEU A 81 15.85 6.77 -7.45
C LEU A 81 17.28 6.47 -7.87
N LYS A 82 17.55 6.33 -9.18
CA LYS A 82 18.90 6.22 -9.71
C LYS A 82 19.73 7.47 -9.41
N SER A 83 19.20 8.67 -9.67
CA SER A 83 19.90 9.93 -9.39
C SER A 83 20.21 10.15 -7.89
N LYS A 84 19.43 9.51 -7.01
CA LYS A 84 19.59 9.59 -5.55
C LYS A 84 20.41 8.41 -4.98
N ASN A 85 20.92 7.51 -5.82
CA ASN A 85 21.57 6.26 -5.41
C ASN A 85 20.69 5.35 -4.52
N LEU A 86 19.37 5.40 -4.70
CA LEU A 86 18.37 4.63 -3.94
C LEU A 86 17.81 3.44 -4.72
N GLN A 87 18.24 3.22 -5.96
CA GLN A 87 17.68 2.20 -6.85
C GLN A 87 17.78 0.77 -6.29
N GLU A 88 18.95 0.38 -5.76
CA GLU A 88 19.12 -0.96 -5.17
C GLU A 88 18.33 -1.13 -3.87
N LEU A 89 18.25 -0.10 -3.03
CA LEU A 89 17.42 -0.12 -1.82
C LEU A 89 15.94 -0.32 -2.19
N ALA A 90 15.44 0.45 -3.16
CA ALA A 90 14.08 0.33 -3.65
C ALA A 90 13.79 -1.06 -4.21
N LYS A 91 14.70 -1.61 -5.03
CA LYS A 91 14.59 -2.96 -5.58
C LYS A 91 14.56 -4.03 -4.50
N ASN A 92 15.41 -3.93 -3.49
CA ASN A 92 15.43 -4.87 -2.37
C ASN A 92 14.11 -4.84 -1.58
N ILE A 93 13.58 -3.65 -1.31
CA ILE A 93 12.29 -3.50 -0.61
C ILE A 93 11.14 -4.05 -1.46
N THR A 94 11.07 -3.69 -2.75
CA THR A 94 9.99 -4.15 -3.62
C THR A 94 10.03 -5.67 -3.78
N GLN A 95 11.20 -6.27 -3.97
CA GLN A 95 11.35 -7.72 -4.04
C GLN A 95 10.99 -8.41 -2.72
N LYS A 96 11.46 -7.90 -1.58
CA LYS A 96 11.15 -8.44 -0.25
C LYS A 96 9.65 -8.54 -0.01
N HIS A 97 8.91 -7.52 -0.42
CA HIS A 97 7.47 -7.43 -0.18
C HIS A 97 6.61 -7.91 -1.36
N GLY A 98 7.20 -8.19 -2.53
CA GLY A 98 6.48 -8.67 -3.71
C GLY A 98 5.77 -7.57 -4.52
N TRP A 99 6.35 -6.39 -4.57
CA TRP A 99 5.94 -5.32 -5.50
C TRP A 99 6.71 -5.43 -6.81
N LYS A 100 6.03 -5.16 -7.92
CA LYS A 100 6.64 -5.05 -9.26
C LYS A 100 7.55 -3.83 -9.36
N SER A 101 7.14 -2.74 -8.74
CA SER A 101 7.84 -1.45 -8.75
C SER A 101 7.43 -0.62 -7.55
N VAL A 102 8.21 0.42 -7.24
CA VAL A 102 7.81 1.42 -6.24
C VAL A 102 6.50 2.12 -6.67
N GLY A 103 6.32 2.37 -7.96
CA GLY A 103 5.09 2.95 -8.47
C GLY A 103 3.86 2.06 -8.26
N GLU A 104 4.00 0.73 -8.28
CA GLU A 104 2.88 -0.16 -7.94
C GLU A 104 2.44 0.02 -6.47
N TYR A 105 3.40 0.07 -5.56
CA TYR A 105 3.13 0.37 -4.15
C TYR A 105 2.47 1.74 -3.99
N MET A 106 2.97 2.76 -4.69
CA MET A 106 2.42 4.13 -4.64
C MET A 106 0.97 4.15 -5.13
N ARG A 107 0.67 3.55 -6.27
CA ARG A 107 -0.70 3.51 -6.82
C ARG A 107 -1.68 2.82 -5.88
N LEU A 108 -1.27 1.72 -5.23
CA LEU A 108 -2.12 1.11 -4.21
C LEU A 108 -2.29 2.03 -2.99
N SER A 109 -1.23 2.72 -2.55
CA SER A 109 -1.28 3.68 -1.45
C SER A 109 -2.25 4.81 -1.73
N THR A 110 -2.17 5.43 -2.92
CA THR A 110 -3.10 6.47 -3.38
C THR A 110 -4.53 5.96 -3.44
N ARG A 111 -4.75 4.76 -3.98
CA ARG A 111 -6.08 4.14 -4.03
C ARG A 111 -6.67 3.92 -2.64
N LEU A 112 -5.88 3.38 -1.71
CA LEU A 112 -6.32 3.15 -0.34
C LEU A 112 -6.60 4.47 0.38
N GLY A 113 -5.73 5.47 0.23
CA GLY A 113 -5.92 6.82 0.78
C GLY A 113 -7.20 7.48 0.28
N ASN A 114 -7.43 7.45 -1.05
CA ASN A 114 -8.65 7.99 -1.65
C ASN A 114 -9.89 7.25 -1.16
N ALA A 115 -9.83 5.92 -1.01
CA ALA A 115 -10.95 5.14 -0.50
C ALA A 115 -11.27 5.44 0.97
N ILE A 116 -10.26 5.66 1.81
CA ILE A 116 -10.45 6.10 3.19
C ILE A 116 -11.08 7.50 3.24
N ALA A 117 -10.56 8.44 2.44
CA ALA A 117 -11.13 9.78 2.35
C ALA A 117 -12.59 9.75 1.86
N ALA A 118 -12.91 8.91 0.87
CA ALA A 118 -14.26 8.74 0.35
C ALA A 118 -15.20 8.15 1.42
N TYR A 119 -14.75 7.15 2.16
CA TYR A 119 -15.52 6.56 3.26
C TYR A 119 -15.96 7.62 4.29
N PHE A 120 -15.04 8.47 4.74
CA PHE A 120 -15.37 9.55 5.67
C PHE A 120 -16.25 10.63 5.03
N LEU A 121 -15.92 11.07 3.82
CA LEU A 121 -16.67 12.09 3.10
C LEU A 121 -18.15 11.70 2.94
N PHE A 122 -18.42 10.48 2.48
CA PHE A 122 -19.80 10.00 2.31
C PHE A 122 -20.50 9.75 3.64
N GLY A 123 -19.78 9.27 4.66
CA GLY A 123 -20.31 9.12 6.02
C GLY A 123 -20.70 10.46 6.66
N ASP A 124 -20.01 11.54 6.34
CA ASP A 124 -20.35 12.89 6.83
C ASP A 124 -21.49 13.52 6.04
N MET A 125 -21.61 13.23 4.74
CA MET A 125 -22.76 13.66 3.94
C MET A 125 -24.09 13.09 4.43
N GLU A 126 -24.10 11.87 4.98
CA GLU A 126 -25.31 11.26 5.56
C GLU A 126 -25.80 11.96 6.85
N LYS A 127 -24.97 12.82 7.45
CA LYS A 127 -25.24 13.49 8.74
C LYS A 127 -25.61 14.96 8.61
N VAL A 128 -25.63 15.50 7.40
CA VAL A 128 -25.80 16.94 7.12
C VAL A 128 -27.00 17.19 6.20
N THR A 129 -27.40 18.45 6.05
CA THR A 129 -28.47 18.82 5.10
C THR A 129 -28.02 18.63 3.65
N GLU A 130 -28.97 18.56 2.71
CA GLU A 130 -28.65 18.45 1.28
C GLU A 130 -27.78 19.60 0.77
N GLU A 131 -28.02 20.83 1.25
CA GLU A 131 -27.21 22.00 0.91
C GLU A 131 -25.77 21.86 1.43
N GLN A 132 -25.60 21.40 2.68
CA GLN A 132 -24.28 21.14 3.26
C GLN A 132 -23.56 19.99 2.55
N ALA A 133 -24.27 18.93 2.17
CA ALA A 133 -23.72 17.83 1.39
C ALA A 133 -23.26 18.30 0.01
N ALA A 134 -24.01 19.18 -0.66
CA ALA A 134 -23.61 19.78 -1.93
C ALA A 134 -22.34 20.63 -1.79
N GLN A 135 -22.22 21.42 -0.71
CA GLN A 135 -21.01 22.17 -0.41
C GLN A 135 -19.80 21.27 -0.12
N LEU A 136 -19.99 20.18 0.62
CA LEU A 136 -18.94 19.19 0.88
C LEU A 136 -18.47 18.52 -0.43
N LYS A 137 -19.40 18.15 -1.32
CA LYS A 137 -19.06 17.62 -2.64
C LYS A 137 -18.28 18.63 -3.48
N GLY A 138 -18.70 19.89 -3.48
CA GLY A 138 -18.06 20.96 -4.26
C GLY A 138 -16.61 21.25 -3.83
N LYS A 139 -16.23 20.90 -2.61
CA LYS A 139 -14.87 21.09 -2.07
C LYS A 139 -14.01 19.83 -2.09
N ALA A 140 -14.58 18.67 -2.38
CA ALA A 140 -13.87 17.40 -2.37
C ALA A 140 -12.95 17.25 -3.59
N ASP A 141 -11.85 16.53 -3.42
CA ASP A 141 -10.98 16.18 -4.54
C ASP A 141 -11.73 15.27 -5.54
N PRO A 142 -11.69 15.53 -6.86
CA PRO A 142 -12.32 14.68 -7.86
C PRO A 142 -11.91 13.20 -7.77
N ALA A 143 -10.68 12.90 -7.37
CA ALA A 143 -10.19 11.54 -7.22
C ALA A 143 -10.87 10.80 -6.04
N VAL A 144 -11.28 11.53 -4.99
CA VAL A 144 -12.04 10.98 -3.86
C VAL A 144 -13.49 10.73 -4.26
N LEU A 145 -14.09 11.66 -5.03
CA LEU A 145 -15.45 11.50 -5.53
C LEU A 145 -15.58 10.36 -6.56
N ALA A 146 -14.51 10.05 -7.29
CA ALA A 146 -14.48 9.01 -8.32
C ALA A 146 -14.17 7.60 -7.78
N VAL A 147 -13.98 7.42 -6.47
CA VAL A 147 -13.64 6.11 -5.90
C VAL A 147 -14.76 5.09 -6.16
N PRO A 148 -14.43 3.87 -6.64
CA PRO A 148 -15.42 2.81 -6.79
C PRO A 148 -16.06 2.42 -5.46
N ARG A 149 -17.39 2.21 -5.46
CA ARG A 149 -18.12 1.78 -4.26
C ARG A 149 -17.54 0.52 -3.61
N SER A 150 -17.01 -0.42 -4.40
CA SER A 150 -16.36 -1.63 -3.87
C SER A 150 -15.17 -1.34 -2.96
N ASP A 151 -14.39 -0.30 -3.25
CA ASP A 151 -13.21 0.08 -2.47
C ASP A 151 -13.65 0.80 -1.18
N ILE A 152 -14.72 1.60 -1.22
CA ILE A 152 -15.34 2.22 -0.03
C ILE A 152 -15.88 1.14 0.92
N GLU A 153 -16.61 0.16 0.38
CA GLU A 153 -17.13 -0.98 1.16
C GLU A 153 -15.99 -1.86 1.71
N PHE A 154 -14.87 -1.96 1.00
CA PHE A 154 -13.68 -2.62 1.53
C PHE A 154 -13.16 -1.88 2.78
N VAL A 155 -13.02 -0.56 2.72
CA VAL A 155 -12.58 0.25 3.88
C VAL A 155 -13.55 0.06 5.05
N LYS A 156 -14.86 0.18 4.80
CA LYS A 156 -15.89 -0.01 5.83
C LYS A 156 -15.77 -1.37 6.53
N ARG A 157 -15.59 -2.46 5.78
CA ARG A 157 -15.43 -3.81 6.35
C ARG A 157 -14.12 -4.00 7.14
N ASN A 158 -13.10 -3.21 6.85
CA ASN A 158 -11.76 -3.33 7.44
C ASN A 158 -11.38 -2.13 8.33
N GLU A 159 -12.34 -1.29 8.69
CA GLU A 159 -12.11 -0.01 9.35
C GLU A 159 -11.26 -0.17 10.63
N LYS A 160 -11.63 -1.11 11.50
CA LYS A 160 -10.90 -1.36 12.76
C LYS A 160 -9.44 -1.76 12.52
N THR A 161 -9.19 -2.61 11.53
CA THR A 161 -7.84 -3.07 11.19
C THR A 161 -7.00 -1.92 10.64
N LEU A 162 -7.57 -1.13 9.73
CA LEU A 162 -6.92 0.05 9.16
C LEU A 162 -6.64 1.11 10.24
N GLN A 163 -7.61 1.39 11.09
CA GLN A 163 -7.47 2.35 12.19
C GLN A 163 -6.38 1.91 13.17
N HIS A 164 -6.41 0.64 13.61
CA HIS A 164 -5.40 0.10 14.52
C HIS A 164 -3.99 0.21 13.93
N TYR A 165 -3.84 -0.14 12.65
CA TYR A 165 -2.57 -0.02 11.94
C TYR A 165 -2.09 1.43 11.86
N ILE A 166 -2.94 2.37 11.44
CA ILE A 166 -2.58 3.78 11.29
C ILE A 166 -2.18 4.38 12.64
N GLN A 167 -2.89 4.03 13.72
CA GLN A 167 -2.56 4.46 15.09
C GLN A 167 -1.23 3.90 15.57
N ALA A 168 -0.98 2.59 15.36
CA ALA A 168 0.29 1.96 15.72
C ALA A 168 1.46 2.58 14.95
N TYR A 169 1.29 2.74 13.64
CA TYR A 169 2.28 3.35 12.75
C TYR A 169 2.61 4.79 13.17
N GLY A 170 1.59 5.62 13.44
CA GLY A 170 1.77 6.98 13.92
C GLY A 170 2.45 7.09 15.30
N ALA A 171 2.30 6.06 16.14
CA ALA A 171 2.98 5.96 17.43
C ALA A 171 4.41 5.40 17.35
N GLY A 172 4.93 5.12 16.13
CA GLY A 172 6.24 4.51 15.93
C GLY A 172 6.31 3.03 16.32
N ARG A 173 5.17 2.34 16.46
CA ARG A 173 5.07 0.91 16.85
C ARG A 173 4.92 -0.03 15.67
#